data_AF-A0A9C9THS2-F1
#
_entry.id   AF-A0A9C9THS2-F1
#
_cell.length_a   1.000
_cell.length_b   1.000
_cell.length_c   1.000
_cell.angle_alpha   90.00
_cell.angle_beta   90.00
_cell.angle_gamma   90.00
#
_symmetry.space_group_name_H-M   'P 1'
#
loop_
_entity.id
_entity.type
_entity.pdbx_description
1 polymer ?
#
loop_
_entity_poly.entity_id
_entity_poly.type
_entity_poly.pdbx_seq_one_letter_code
_entity_poly.pdbx_strand_id
1 'polypeptide(L)'
;FGGDPRDWTGPGASHDATGVDKKARVVAAALEHHKGHLADPLEVLRRLGGREIAAMAGAILAARMQKVPVIVDGFVSTAAAAILYAMDPRALDHCLFGHVSAEPGHIRAVEAMGKVPLLALGMRLGEGTGAAIAAGIVKAAAECHSGMATFGEAAVSNRE
;
A
#
# COMPACT_ATOMS: atom_id res chain seq x y z
N PHE A 1 11.91 -5.84 -2.73
CA PHE A 1 12.82 -4.67 -2.74
C PHE A 1 14.18 -4.95 -2.07
N GLY A 2 14.65 -6.21 -2.02
CA GLY A 2 15.89 -6.56 -1.31
C GLY A 2 15.79 -6.44 0.21
N GLY A 3 16.94 -6.33 0.89
CA GLY A 3 17.03 -6.18 2.35
C GLY A 3 16.97 -7.49 3.14
N ASP A 4 17.10 -7.39 4.46
CA ASP A 4 17.02 -8.54 5.37
C ASP A 4 15.54 -8.88 5.65
N PRO A 5 15.15 -10.17 5.76
CA PRO A 5 13.81 -10.58 6.16
C PRO A 5 13.28 -9.89 7.43
N ARG A 6 14.18 -9.54 8.36
CA ARG A 6 13.84 -8.80 9.58
C ARG A 6 13.31 -7.41 9.27
N ASP A 7 13.81 -6.73 8.24
CA ASP A 7 13.37 -5.38 7.90
C ASP A 7 11.90 -5.33 7.46
N TRP A 8 11.37 -6.47 6.99
CA TRP A 8 10.01 -6.61 6.47
C TRP A 8 9.06 -7.27 7.47
N THR A 9 9.57 -7.71 8.62
CA THR A 9 8.81 -8.52 9.57
C THR A 9 8.47 -7.71 10.81
N GLY A 10 7.17 -7.44 10.99
CA GLY A 10 6.63 -6.75 12.16
C GLY A 10 5.92 -7.66 13.18
N PRO A 11 5.43 -7.06 14.29
CA PRO A 11 4.69 -7.76 15.33
C PRO A 11 3.30 -8.23 14.88
N GLY A 12 2.71 -7.64 13.84
CA GLY A 12 1.34 -7.93 13.41
C GLY A 12 0.33 -7.77 14.55
N ALA A 13 -0.49 -8.81 14.78
CA ALA A 13 -1.53 -8.85 15.79
C ALA A 13 -1.04 -8.97 17.26
N SER A 14 0.19 -8.54 17.56
CA SER A 14 0.82 -8.43 18.90
C SER A 14 1.84 -9.53 19.28
N HIS A 15 2.71 -9.92 18.35
CA HIS A 15 3.89 -10.72 18.70
C HIS A 15 4.93 -9.90 19.46
N ASP A 16 5.62 -10.55 20.39
CA ASP A 16 6.82 -10.03 21.05
C ASP A 16 8.07 -10.16 20.16
N ALA A 17 9.23 -9.70 20.64
CA ALA A 17 10.48 -9.75 19.89
C ALA A 17 10.84 -11.18 19.42
N THR A 18 10.64 -12.17 20.30
CA THR A 18 10.88 -13.59 19.98
C THR A 18 9.96 -14.08 18.85
N GLY A 19 8.69 -13.68 18.87
CA GLY A 19 7.74 -13.97 17.82
C GLY A 19 8.13 -13.33 16.48
N VAL A 20 8.59 -12.07 16.50
CA VAL A 20 9.10 -11.39 15.29
C VAL A 20 10.37 -12.09 14.78
N ASP A 21 11.29 -12.55 15.65
CA ASP A 21 12.50 -13.29 15.25
C ASP A 21 12.15 -14.61 14.58
N LYS A 22 11.17 -15.33 15.14
CA LYS A 22 10.66 -16.56 14.53
C LYS A 22 10.05 -16.28 13.16
N LYS A 23 9.21 -15.24 13.02
CA LYS A 23 8.64 -14.84 11.73
C LYS A 23 9.73 -14.52 10.71
N ALA A 24 10.74 -13.74 11.09
CA ALA A 24 11.83 -13.36 10.19
C ALA A 24 12.63 -14.58 9.69
N ARG A 25 12.89 -15.56 10.57
CA ARG A 25 13.52 -16.84 10.18
C ARG A 25 12.67 -17.65 9.21
N VAL A 26 11.36 -17.70 9.41
CA VAL A 26 10.44 -18.39 8.48
C VAL A 26 10.45 -17.71 7.11
N VAL A 27 10.40 -16.37 7.07
CA VAL A 27 10.52 -15.61 5.82
C VAL A 27 11.86 -15.89 5.13
N ALA A 28 12.97 -15.89 5.88
CA ALA A 28 14.30 -16.21 5.36
C ALA A 28 14.36 -17.60 4.72
N ALA A 29 13.83 -18.62 5.42
CA ALA A 29 13.80 -19.99 4.91
C ALA A 29 12.94 -20.13 3.65
N ALA A 30 11.80 -19.44 3.61
CA ALA A 30 10.91 -19.45 2.44
C ALA A 30 11.55 -18.77 1.22
N LEU A 31 12.26 -17.65 1.42
CA LEU A 31 13.00 -16.97 0.37
C LEU A 31 14.13 -17.85 -0.20
N GLU A 32 14.91 -18.50 0.67
CA GLU A 32 15.97 -19.41 0.23
C GLU A 32 15.41 -20.62 -0.54
N HIS A 33 14.33 -21.22 -0.05
CA HIS A 33 13.67 -22.34 -0.70
C HIS A 33 13.16 -21.98 -2.11
N HIS A 34 12.75 -20.73 -2.32
CA HIS A 34 12.19 -20.25 -3.59
C HIS A 34 13.13 -19.34 -4.39
N LYS A 35 14.43 -19.27 -4.06
CA LYS A 35 15.40 -18.33 -4.65
C LYS A 35 15.43 -18.31 -6.18
N GLY A 36 15.21 -19.46 -6.83
CA GLY A 36 15.20 -19.59 -8.30
C GLY A 36 13.97 -18.97 -8.98
N HIS A 37 13.00 -18.47 -8.22
CA HIS A 37 11.71 -17.97 -8.74
C HIS A 37 11.43 -16.51 -8.33
N LEU A 38 12.37 -15.82 -7.68
CA LEU A 38 12.12 -14.49 -7.12
C LEU A 38 12.20 -13.34 -8.14
N ALA A 39 12.61 -13.62 -9.38
CA ALA A 39 12.70 -12.62 -10.45
C ALA A 39 11.35 -12.31 -11.10
N ASP A 40 10.40 -13.25 -11.07
CA ASP A 40 9.05 -13.06 -11.63
C ASP A 40 8.08 -12.69 -10.48
N PRO A 41 7.47 -11.49 -10.51
CA PRO A 41 6.52 -11.04 -9.49
C PRO A 41 5.33 -11.98 -9.31
N LEU A 42 4.84 -12.61 -10.38
CA LEU A 42 3.71 -13.53 -10.30
C LEU A 42 4.10 -14.86 -9.69
N GLU A 43 5.33 -15.34 -9.93
CA GLU A 43 5.87 -16.50 -9.23
C GLU A 43 6.10 -16.22 -7.75
N VAL A 44 6.55 -15.01 -7.39
CA VAL A 44 6.64 -14.57 -5.99
C VAL A 44 5.26 -14.61 -5.34
N LEU A 45 4.24 -14.01 -5.95
CA LEU A 45 2.87 -14.03 -5.45
C LEU A 45 2.34 -15.46 -5.27
N ARG A 46 2.59 -16.34 -6.25
CA ARG A 46 2.13 -17.72 -6.21
C ARG A 46 2.76 -18.55 -5.09
N ARG A 47 4.01 -18.26 -4.72
CA ARG A 47 4.81 -19.08 -3.80
C ARG A 47 4.86 -18.54 -2.38
N LEU A 48 4.96 -17.22 -2.25
CA LEU A 48 5.21 -16.51 -1.00
C LEU A 48 4.05 -15.59 -0.60
N GLY A 49 3.05 -15.43 -1.47
CA GLY A 49 1.86 -14.66 -1.18
C GLY A 49 0.76 -15.48 -0.49
N GLY A 50 -0.47 -14.99 -0.64
CA GLY A 50 -1.70 -15.60 -0.14
C GLY A 50 -2.84 -15.38 -1.12
N ARG A 51 -3.95 -16.11 -0.95
CA ARG A 51 -5.13 -15.98 -1.84
C ARG A 51 -5.74 -14.58 -1.74
N GLU A 52 -5.74 -14.01 -0.55
CA GLU A 52 -6.17 -12.66 -0.24
C GLU A 52 -5.26 -11.59 -0.88
N ILE A 53 -3.94 -11.81 -0.90
CA ILE A 53 -3.00 -10.91 -1.58
C ILE A 53 -3.23 -10.97 -3.09
N ALA A 54 -3.42 -12.17 -3.64
CA ALA A 54 -3.74 -12.35 -5.07
C ALA A 54 -5.09 -11.71 -5.44
N ALA A 55 -6.10 -11.85 -4.58
CA ALA A 55 -7.40 -11.21 -4.78
C ALA A 55 -7.30 -9.68 -4.76
N MET A 56 -6.54 -9.10 -3.81
CA MET A 56 -6.30 -7.65 -3.77
C MET A 56 -5.53 -7.16 -5.00
N ALA A 57 -4.49 -7.89 -5.45
CA ALA A 57 -3.76 -7.54 -6.67
C ALA A 57 -4.70 -7.56 -7.91
N GLY A 58 -5.53 -8.59 -8.02
CA GLY A 58 -6.56 -8.67 -9.07
C GLY A 58 -7.57 -7.52 -9.01
N ALA A 59 -8.03 -7.14 -7.81
CA ALA A 59 -8.95 -6.03 -7.61
C ALA A 59 -8.32 -4.68 -8.02
N ILE A 60 -7.06 -4.43 -7.64
CA ILE A 60 -6.33 -3.21 -8.05
C ILE A 60 -6.20 -3.15 -9.57
N LEU A 61 -5.86 -4.26 -10.22
CA LEU A 61 -5.73 -4.34 -11.67
C LEU A 61 -7.07 -4.12 -12.39
N ALA A 62 -8.14 -4.76 -11.91
CA ALA A 62 -9.48 -4.59 -12.45
C ALA A 62 -9.97 -3.14 -12.32
N ALA A 63 -9.72 -2.50 -11.18
CA ALA A 63 -10.03 -1.09 -10.96
C ALA A 63 -9.29 -0.19 -11.96
N ARG A 64 -8.03 -0.48 -12.27
CA ARG A 64 -7.27 0.23 -13.32
C ARG A 64 -7.96 0.14 -14.68
N MET A 65 -8.35 -1.06 -15.07
CA MET A 65 -9.04 -1.30 -16.35
C MET A 65 -10.36 -0.54 -16.45
N GLN A 66 -11.02 -0.34 -15.31
CA GLN A 66 -12.27 0.41 -15.18
C GLN A 66 -12.07 1.91 -14.93
N LYS A 67 -10.82 2.39 -14.87
CA LYS A 67 -10.46 3.78 -14.54
C LYS A 67 -11.00 4.23 -13.17
N VAL A 68 -11.08 3.31 -12.22
CA VAL A 68 -11.53 3.55 -10.85
C VAL A 68 -10.29 3.75 -9.95
N PRO A 69 -10.16 4.88 -9.24
CA PRO A 69 -9.06 5.07 -8.31
C PRO A 69 -9.18 4.12 -7.11
N VAL A 70 -8.04 3.67 -6.58
CA VAL A 70 -7.99 2.77 -5.42
C VAL A 70 -7.23 3.43 -4.28
N ILE A 71 -7.76 3.31 -3.06
CA ILE A 71 -7.04 3.68 -1.85
C ILE A 71 -6.48 2.39 -1.22
N VAL A 72 -5.17 2.25 -1.24
CA VAL A 72 -4.43 1.15 -0.61
C VAL A 72 -4.42 1.39 0.90
N ASP A 73 -4.68 0.35 1.69
CA ASP A 73 -4.82 0.42 3.14
C ASP A 73 -3.45 0.39 3.85
N GLY A 74 -3.16 -0.69 4.58
CA GLY A 74 -1.90 -0.90 5.27
C GLY A 74 -1.03 -1.98 4.62
N PHE A 75 -0.12 -2.54 5.43
CA PHE A 75 1.00 -3.37 4.97
C PHE A 75 0.62 -4.55 4.06
N VAL A 76 -0.46 -5.28 4.37
CA VAL A 76 -0.87 -6.46 3.58
C VAL A 76 -1.37 -6.04 2.19
N SER A 77 -2.19 -4.99 2.10
CA SER A 77 -2.66 -4.46 0.81
C SER A 77 -1.52 -3.83 0.00
N THR A 78 -0.55 -3.22 0.68
CA THR A 78 0.68 -2.71 0.06
C THR A 78 1.56 -3.83 -0.49
N ALA A 79 1.59 -5.01 0.13
CA ALA A 79 2.28 -6.17 -0.43
C ALA A 79 1.65 -6.62 -1.76
N ALA A 80 0.31 -6.57 -1.89
CA ALA A 80 -0.37 -6.84 -3.16
C ALA A 80 -0.03 -5.77 -4.22
N ALA A 81 -0.03 -4.49 -3.84
CA ALA A 81 0.35 -3.39 -4.72
C ALA A 81 1.82 -3.51 -5.19
N ALA A 82 2.73 -3.94 -4.31
CA ALA A 82 4.15 -4.13 -4.62
C ALA A 82 4.39 -5.17 -5.72
N ILE A 83 3.57 -6.23 -5.80
CA ILE A 83 3.63 -7.21 -6.90
C ILE A 83 3.31 -6.53 -8.22
N LEU A 84 2.24 -5.73 -8.28
CA LEU A 84 1.85 -5.00 -9.50
C LEU A 84 2.89 -3.95 -9.89
N TYR A 85 3.45 -3.23 -8.91
CA TYR A 85 4.54 -2.27 -9.14
C TYR A 85 5.79 -2.94 -9.73
N ALA A 86 6.13 -4.13 -9.24
CA ALA A 86 7.25 -4.91 -9.77
C ALA A 86 7.01 -5.39 -11.22
N MET A 87 5.74 -5.53 -11.64
CA MET A 87 5.38 -5.85 -13.03
C MET A 87 5.45 -4.62 -13.95
N ASP A 88 4.83 -3.50 -13.54
CA ASP A 88 4.93 -2.19 -14.21
C ASP A 88 4.79 -1.11 -13.13
N PRO A 89 5.78 -0.21 -12.93
CA PRO A 89 5.68 0.87 -11.96
C PRO A 89 4.44 1.75 -12.13
N ARG A 90 3.98 1.92 -13.37
CA ARG A 90 2.77 2.69 -13.71
C ARG A 90 1.49 1.99 -13.30
N ALA A 91 1.52 0.70 -13.00
CA ALA A 91 0.32 -0.08 -12.62
C ALA A 91 -0.40 0.53 -11.42
N LEU A 92 0.29 1.34 -10.60
CA LEU A 92 -0.24 2.00 -9.41
C LEU A 92 -0.52 3.51 -9.59
N ASP A 93 -0.53 4.03 -10.82
CA ASP A 93 -0.81 5.46 -11.07
C ASP A 93 -2.24 5.88 -10.66
N HIS A 94 -3.18 4.93 -10.62
CA HIS A 94 -4.55 5.13 -10.14
C HIS A 94 -4.68 4.87 -8.63
N CYS A 95 -3.59 4.59 -7.93
CA CYS A 95 -3.62 4.25 -6.51
C CYS A 95 -3.14 5.41 -5.62
N LEU A 96 -3.88 5.65 -4.54
CA LEU A 96 -3.48 6.45 -3.39
C LEU A 96 -3.14 5.53 -2.22
N PHE A 97 -2.22 5.93 -1.35
CA PHE A 97 -1.90 5.18 -0.12
C PHE A 97 -2.59 5.85 1.06
N GLY A 98 -3.50 5.14 1.71
CA GLY A 98 -4.42 5.70 2.70
C GLY A 98 -3.72 6.15 3.97
N HIS A 99 -2.84 5.30 4.53
CA HIS A 99 -2.15 5.62 5.77
C HIS A 99 -0.78 4.97 5.90
N VAL A 100 0.05 5.45 6.82
CA VAL A 100 1.23 4.74 7.32
C VAL A 100 0.78 3.74 8.39
N SER A 101 0.76 2.45 8.06
CA SER A 101 0.67 1.37 9.05
C SER A 101 1.85 1.39 10.03
N ALA A 102 1.60 1.05 11.29
CA ALA A 102 2.64 0.87 12.31
C ALA A 102 3.48 -0.42 12.11
N GLU A 103 3.17 -1.24 11.09
CA GLU A 103 4.05 -2.33 10.68
C GLU A 103 5.34 -1.77 10.04
N PRO A 104 6.54 -2.13 10.54
CA PRO A 104 7.81 -1.49 10.18
C PRO A 104 8.15 -1.59 8.69
N GLY A 105 7.78 -2.70 8.04
CA GLY A 105 8.01 -2.89 6.61
C GLY A 105 7.16 -2.00 5.71
N HIS A 106 6.11 -1.36 6.25
CA HIS A 106 5.14 -0.65 5.42
C HIS A 106 5.71 0.62 4.81
N ILE A 107 6.27 1.51 5.63
CA ILE A 107 6.82 2.77 5.13
C ILE A 107 7.96 2.51 4.14
N ARG A 108 8.83 1.52 4.41
CA ARG A 108 9.90 1.11 3.51
C ARG A 108 9.38 0.68 2.14
N ALA A 109 8.29 -0.10 2.11
CA ALA A 109 7.70 -0.56 0.85
C ALA A 109 7.08 0.61 0.05
N VAL A 110 6.41 1.52 0.75
CA VAL A 110 5.81 2.72 0.14
C VAL A 110 6.88 3.64 -0.45
N GLU A 111 7.96 3.91 0.29
CA GLU A 111 9.09 4.72 -0.15
C GLU A 111 9.82 4.07 -1.34
N ALA A 112 10.00 2.76 -1.33
CA ALA A 112 10.61 2.02 -2.44
C ALA A 112 9.79 2.13 -3.75
N MET A 113 8.49 2.41 -3.66
CA MET A 113 7.61 2.66 -4.81
C MET A 113 7.47 4.16 -5.16
N GLY A 114 8.16 5.05 -4.43
CA GLY A 114 8.06 6.51 -4.62
C GLY A 114 6.68 7.08 -4.30
N LYS A 115 5.93 6.44 -3.39
CA LYS A 115 4.56 6.84 -3.03
C LYS A 115 4.56 7.57 -1.69
N VAL A 116 3.53 8.38 -1.44
CA VAL A 116 3.35 9.15 -0.20
C VAL A 116 1.97 8.84 0.38
N PRO A 117 1.87 8.34 1.63
CA PRO A 117 0.59 8.08 2.26
C PRO A 117 -0.11 9.36 2.70
N LEU A 118 -1.44 9.36 2.71
CA LEU A 118 -2.26 10.51 3.09
C LEU A 118 -2.27 10.76 4.60
N LEU A 119 -2.18 9.70 5.41
CA LEU A 119 -2.38 9.77 6.87
C LEU A 119 -1.25 9.08 7.63
N ALA A 120 -0.94 9.54 8.84
CA ALA A 120 0.01 8.91 9.76
C ALA A 120 -0.59 8.85 11.17
N LEU A 121 -1.45 7.85 11.41
CA LEU A 121 -2.28 7.73 12.62
C LEU A 121 -1.87 6.57 13.56
N GLY A 122 -0.75 5.89 13.29
CA GLY A 122 -0.29 4.75 14.09
C GLY A 122 -1.21 3.51 14.01
N MET A 123 -2.07 3.43 12.99
CA MET A 123 -3.00 2.31 12.79
C MET A 123 -2.26 1.04 12.33
N ARG A 124 -2.78 -0.13 12.69
CA ARG A 124 -2.23 -1.44 12.26
C ARG A 124 -3.26 -2.58 12.24
N LEU A 125 -4.55 -2.24 12.18
CA LEU A 125 -5.63 -3.23 12.17
C LEU A 125 -5.69 -3.96 10.81
N GLY A 126 -5.60 -3.21 9.71
CA GLY A 126 -5.87 -3.72 8.37
C GLY A 126 -7.35 -3.60 8.04
N GLU A 127 -7.88 -4.60 7.32
CA GLU A 127 -9.31 -4.71 6.96
C GLU A 127 -9.84 -3.55 6.08
N GLY A 128 -8.96 -2.73 5.49
CA GLY A 128 -9.36 -1.56 4.71
C GLY A 128 -9.68 -0.34 5.56
N THR A 129 -9.41 -0.37 6.87
CA THR A 129 -9.82 0.70 7.79
C THR A 129 -9.10 2.03 7.55
N GLY A 130 -7.80 2.01 7.30
CA GLY A 130 -7.04 3.20 6.94
C GLY A 130 -7.44 3.75 5.57
N ALA A 131 -7.72 2.88 4.61
CA ALA A 131 -8.27 3.28 3.31
C ALA A 131 -9.66 3.93 3.44
N ALA A 132 -10.54 3.38 4.27
CA ALA A 132 -11.88 3.91 4.52
C ALA A 132 -11.84 5.30 5.18
N ILE A 133 -10.96 5.51 6.16
CA ILE A 133 -10.77 6.83 6.79
C ILE A 133 -10.21 7.83 5.76
N ALA A 134 -9.20 7.43 4.98
CA ALA A 134 -8.60 8.27 3.95
C ALA A 134 -9.59 8.64 2.82
N ALA A 135 -10.60 7.81 2.55
CA ALA A 135 -11.64 8.11 1.57
C ALA A 135 -12.39 9.42 1.89
N GLY A 136 -12.56 9.76 3.17
CA GLY A 136 -13.14 11.04 3.59
C GLY A 136 -12.29 12.24 3.13
N ILE A 137 -10.97 12.13 3.23
CA ILE A 137 -10.03 13.17 2.77
C ILE A 137 -10.06 13.30 1.24
N VAL A 138 -10.06 12.16 0.53
CA VAL A 138 -10.14 12.15 -0.94
C VAL A 138 -11.46 12.78 -1.41
N LYS A 139 -12.58 12.46 -0.75
CA LYS A 139 -13.88 13.07 -1.03
C LYS A 139 -13.85 14.58 -0.80
N ALA A 140 -13.32 15.05 0.33
CA ALA A 140 -13.20 16.47 0.62
C ALA A 140 -12.34 17.20 -0.44
N ALA A 141 -11.23 16.60 -0.87
CA ALA A 141 -10.38 17.16 -1.92
C ALA A 141 -11.13 17.28 -3.26
N ALA A 142 -11.91 16.27 -3.64
CA ALA A 142 -12.75 16.31 -4.82
C ALA A 142 -13.81 17.40 -4.73
N GLU A 143 -14.50 17.53 -3.59
CA GLU A 143 -15.50 18.58 -3.34
C GLU A 143 -14.89 19.99 -3.37
N CYS A 144 -13.69 20.19 -2.79
CA CYS A 144 -12.97 21.44 -2.90
C CYS A 144 -12.61 21.76 -4.35
N HIS A 145 -12.18 20.77 -5.13
CA HIS A 145 -11.81 20.98 -6.53
C HIS A 145 -13.02 21.33 -7.41
N SER A 146 -14.14 20.62 -7.24
CA SER A 146 -15.31 20.79 -8.12
C SER A 146 -16.35 21.81 -7.62
N GLY A 147 -16.32 22.17 -6.35
CA GLY A 147 -17.38 22.95 -5.69
C GLY A 147 -16.93 24.24 -5.02
N MET A 148 -15.62 24.54 -4.98
CA MET A 148 -15.14 25.82 -4.45
C MET A 148 -15.33 26.94 -5.47
N ALA A 149 -15.91 28.06 -5.03
CA ALA A 149 -16.04 29.24 -5.86
C ALA A 149 -14.66 29.74 -6.30
N THR A 150 -14.56 30.11 -7.57
CA THR A 150 -13.41 30.83 -8.10
C THR A 150 -13.34 32.25 -7.50
N PHE A 151 -12.18 32.90 -7.57
CA PHE A 151 -12.05 34.29 -7.07
C PHE A 151 -13.08 35.25 -7.68
N GLY A 152 -13.41 35.06 -8.96
CA GLY A 152 -14.44 35.85 -9.65
C GLY A 152 -15.84 35.64 -9.07
N GLU A 153 -16.23 34.39 -8.81
CA GLU A 153 -17.53 34.05 -8.21
C GLU A 153 -17.64 34.51 -6.76
N ALA A 154 -16.53 34.47 -6.02
CA ALA A 154 -16.46 34.89 -4.63
C ALA A 154 -16.32 36.41 -4.45
N ALA A 155 -16.29 37.19 -5.54
CA ALA A 155 -16.05 38.63 -5.53
C ALA A 155 -14.77 39.03 -4.75
N VAL A 156 -13.76 38.17 -4.78
CA VAL A 156 -12.45 38.45 -4.17
C VAL A 156 -11.65 39.28 -5.15
N SER A 157 -11.23 40.48 -4.75
CA SER A 157 -10.36 41.31 -5.59
C SER A 157 -9.03 40.59 -5.78
N ASN A 158 -8.66 40.28 -7.03
CA ASN A 158 -7.31 39.80 -7.35
C ASN A 158 -6.29 40.81 -6.86
N ARG A 159 -5.67 40.52 -5.72
CA ARG A 159 -4.39 41.10 -5.33
C ARG A 159 -3.39 39.98 -5.58
N GLU A 160 -2.63 40.20 -6.66
CA GLU A 160 -1.75 39.27 -7.40
C GLU A 160 -2.43 38.52 -8.55
#